data_AF-H6QA15-F1
#
_entry.id   AF-H6QA15-F1
#
_cell.length_a   1.000
_cell.length_b   1.000
_cell.length_c   1.000
_cell.angle_alpha   90.00
_cell.angle_beta   90.00
_cell.angle_gamma   90.00
#
_symmetry.space_group_name_H-M   'P 1'
#
loop_
_entity.id
_entity.type
_entity.pdbx_description
1 polymer ?
#
loop_
_entity_poly.entity_id
_entity_poly.type
_entity_poly.pdbx_seq_one_letter_code
_entity_poly.pdbx_strand_id
1 'polypeptide(L)'
;MAFSSAEVLLRRAVSEPNEIRDLAEMILKAIIYYMRNLNQLYNEFIADLERGALELETYVREIEELEKDLKIDLEFFQRLLETRKEEIKKTAEEMGITDEDRAVVFLINLPILLKRVGCKTGNLGMVVLGIALGHAYGGRVKSSLCALFAAAAVQKNKWEYAAEIWRRCLGADLETEVRLICGLSKIVEDFNLDELGDLSDVLEELRRA
;
A
#
# COMPACT_ATOMS: atom_id res chain seq x y z
N MET A 1 -23.58 21.89 -27.43
CA MET A 1 -22.40 21.69 -26.55
C MET A 1 -22.40 20.24 -26.14
N ALA A 2 -21.39 19.47 -26.54
CA ALA A 2 -21.28 18.06 -26.22
C ALA A 2 -20.81 17.93 -24.76
N PHE A 3 -21.60 17.27 -23.93
CA PHE A 3 -21.19 16.91 -22.57
C PHE A 3 -20.03 15.90 -22.67
N SER A 4 -19.00 16.08 -21.85
CA SER A 4 -17.88 15.13 -21.79
C SER A 4 -18.40 13.77 -21.31
N SER A 5 -17.87 12.67 -21.84
CA SER A 5 -18.28 11.30 -21.48
C SER A 5 -18.24 11.05 -19.96
N ALA A 6 -17.32 11.71 -19.26
CA ALA A 6 -17.19 11.68 -17.81
C ALA A 6 -18.39 12.30 -17.06
N GLU A 7 -18.96 13.41 -17.53
CA GLU A 7 -20.14 14.03 -16.92
C GLU A 7 -21.41 13.18 -17.10
N VAL A 8 -21.51 12.49 -18.24
CA VAL A 8 -22.63 11.57 -18.50
C VAL A 8 -22.52 10.31 -17.64
N LEU A 9 -21.31 9.77 -17.47
CA LEU A 9 -21.03 8.63 -16.58
C LEU A 9 -21.29 8.98 -15.11
N LEU A 10 -20.81 10.14 -14.65
CA LEU A 10 -21.07 10.63 -13.29
C LEU A 10 -22.58 10.86 -13.04
N ARG A 11 -23.31 11.44 -14.00
CA ARG A 11 -24.76 11.63 -13.85
C ARG A 11 -25.54 10.30 -13.80
N ARG A 12 -25.15 9.31 -14.61
CA ARG A 12 -25.77 7.97 -14.58
C ARG A 12 -25.54 7.26 -13.26
N ALA A 13 -24.33 7.33 -12.70
CA ALA A 13 -24.01 6.77 -11.38
C ALA A 13 -24.80 7.44 -10.23
N VAL A 14 -25.23 8.69 -10.41
CA VAL A 14 -25.98 9.46 -9.40
C VAL A 14 -27.50 9.23 -9.49
N SER A 15 -28.03 8.86 -10.66
CA SER A 15 -29.49 8.82 -10.94
C SER A 15 -30.20 7.50 -10.62
N GLU A 16 -29.50 6.38 -10.46
CA GLU A 16 -30.13 5.12 -10.04
C GLU A 16 -30.10 4.97 -8.52
N PRO A 17 -31.22 4.59 -7.85
CA PRO A 17 -31.22 4.22 -6.44
C PRO A 17 -30.56 2.84 -6.30
N ASN A 18 -29.24 2.82 -6.49
CA ASN A 18 -28.48 1.60 -6.57
C ASN A 18 -27.84 1.29 -5.22
N GLU A 19 -28.14 0.12 -4.69
CA GLU A 19 -27.45 -0.50 -3.55
C GLU A 19 -25.92 -0.52 -3.74
N ILE A 20 -25.44 -0.50 -4.99
CA ILE A 20 -24.02 -0.34 -5.34
C ILE A 20 -23.48 1.03 -4.95
N ARG A 21 -24.27 2.10 -5.09
CA ARG A 21 -23.91 3.46 -4.67
C ARG A 21 -23.81 3.55 -3.15
N ASP A 22 -24.77 2.97 -2.45
CA ASP A 22 -24.80 2.96 -0.98
C ASP A 22 -23.65 2.11 -0.42
N LEU A 23 -23.33 1.00 -1.08
CA LEU A 23 -22.13 0.19 -0.80
C LEU A 23 -20.84 1.00 -1.02
N ALA A 24 -20.70 1.64 -2.17
CA ALA A 24 -19.54 2.47 -2.48
C ALA A 24 -19.39 3.61 -1.46
N GLU A 25 -20.50 4.22 -1.02
CA GLU A 25 -20.50 5.25 0.01
C GLU A 25 -20.07 4.70 1.38
N MET A 26 -20.52 3.49 1.74
CA MET A 26 -20.13 2.82 2.98
C MET A 26 -18.63 2.49 3.00
N ILE A 27 -18.12 1.89 1.91
CA ILE A 27 -16.69 1.61 1.73
C ILE A 27 -15.89 2.92 1.79
N LEU A 28 -16.34 3.96 1.09
CA LEU A 28 -15.67 5.26 1.07
C LEU A 28 -15.63 5.90 2.47
N LYS A 29 -16.71 5.83 3.26
CA LYS A 29 -16.72 6.33 4.64
C LYS A 29 -15.73 5.58 5.53
N ALA A 30 -15.67 4.25 5.41
CA ALA A 30 -14.69 3.45 6.13
C ALA A 30 -13.25 3.82 5.72
N ILE A 31 -12.97 3.91 4.42
CA ILE A 31 -11.66 4.35 3.90
C ILE A 31 -11.28 5.72 4.48
N ILE A 32 -12.19 6.70 4.44
CA ILE A 32 -11.94 8.05 4.99
C ILE A 32 -11.66 7.99 6.49
N TYR A 33 -12.42 7.20 7.24
CA TYR A 33 -12.22 7.02 8.68
C TYR A 33 -10.82 6.47 8.98
N TYR A 34 -10.44 5.34 8.36
CA TYR A 34 -9.13 4.75 8.57
C TYR A 34 -8.00 5.65 8.07
N MET A 35 -8.14 6.29 6.90
CA MET A 35 -7.13 7.24 6.41
C MET A 35 -6.90 8.40 7.39
N ARG A 36 -7.94 8.92 8.04
CA ARG A 36 -7.79 9.98 9.05
C ARG A 36 -7.03 9.48 10.27
N ASN A 37 -7.39 8.32 10.80
CA ASN A 37 -6.72 7.75 11.97
C ASN A 37 -5.25 7.41 11.67
N LEU A 38 -4.98 6.80 10.51
CA LEU A 38 -3.62 6.49 10.05
C LEU A 38 -2.79 7.76 9.85
N ASN A 39 -3.38 8.80 9.26
CA ASN A 39 -2.69 10.08 9.07
C ASN A 39 -2.43 10.78 10.40
N GLN A 40 -3.39 10.75 11.34
CA GLN A 40 -3.18 11.29 12.69
C GLN A 40 -2.03 10.58 13.39
N LEU A 41 -2.07 9.24 13.44
CA LEU A 41 -1.03 8.42 14.05
C LEU A 41 0.35 8.67 13.42
N TYR A 42 0.40 8.79 12.09
CA TYR A 42 1.64 9.13 11.38
C TYR A 42 2.17 10.51 11.77
N ASN A 43 1.32 11.52 11.85
CA ASN A 43 1.75 12.88 12.21
C ASN A 43 2.20 12.97 13.68
N GLU A 44 1.54 12.25 14.59
CA GLU A 44 1.95 12.12 15.99
C GLU A 44 3.32 11.45 16.09
N PHE A 45 3.51 10.32 15.38
CA PHE A 45 4.79 9.63 15.29
C PHE A 45 5.92 10.55 14.82
N ILE A 46 5.70 11.32 13.74
CA ILE A 46 6.70 12.26 13.23
C ILE A 46 7.05 13.31 14.28
N ALA A 47 6.03 13.89 14.95
CA ALA A 47 6.25 14.91 15.95
C ALA A 47 7.07 14.40 17.15
N ASP A 48 6.79 13.19 17.62
CA ASP A 48 7.50 12.58 18.75
C ASP A 48 8.91 12.13 18.36
N LEU A 49 9.08 11.61 17.14
CA LEU A 49 10.38 11.27 16.57
C LEU A 49 11.28 12.52 16.49
N GLU A 50 10.74 13.65 16.02
CA GLU A 50 11.47 14.91 15.91
C GLU A 50 11.85 15.49 17.29
N ARG A 51 10.97 15.32 18.29
CA ARG A 51 11.22 15.74 19.68
C ARG A 51 12.14 14.78 20.45
N GLY A 52 12.40 13.58 19.92
CA GLY A 52 13.15 12.53 20.62
C GLY A 52 12.38 11.92 21.80
N ALA A 53 11.05 12.03 21.81
CA ALA A 53 10.16 11.53 22.86
C ALA A 53 9.40 10.26 22.42
N LEU A 54 9.93 9.52 21.44
CA LEU A 54 9.24 8.40 20.82
C LEU A 54 9.12 7.20 21.76
N GLU A 55 7.88 6.88 22.15
CA GLU A 55 7.53 5.65 22.85
C GLU A 55 7.00 4.61 21.85
N LEU A 56 7.92 3.84 21.26
CA LEU A 56 7.59 2.91 20.16
C LEU A 56 6.50 1.88 20.51
N GLU A 57 6.44 1.42 21.76
CA GLU A 57 5.45 0.43 22.20
C GLU A 57 4.02 0.96 22.10
N THR A 58 3.82 2.26 22.36
CA THR A 58 2.53 2.95 22.23
C THR A 58 2.06 2.91 20.78
N TYR A 59 2.91 3.32 19.85
CA TYR A 59 2.61 3.32 18.42
C TYR A 59 2.36 1.92 17.86
N VAL A 60 3.15 0.92 18.27
CA VAL A 60 2.93 -0.47 17.83
C VAL A 60 1.58 -1.01 18.31
N ARG A 61 1.20 -0.72 19.57
CA ARG A 61 -0.11 -1.12 20.10
C ARG A 61 -1.26 -0.43 19.37
N GLU A 62 -1.14 0.87 19.07
CA GLU A 62 -2.17 1.61 18.34
C GLU A 62 -2.34 1.11 16.91
N ILE A 63 -1.25 0.73 16.23
CA ILE A 63 -1.33 0.03 14.94
C ILE A 63 -2.09 -1.29 15.07
N GLU A 64 -1.82 -2.09 16.10
CA GLU A 64 -2.48 -3.38 16.31
C GLU A 64 -3.99 -3.23 16.57
N GLU A 65 -4.39 -2.17 17.27
CA GLU A 65 -5.80 -1.83 17.48
C GLU A 65 -6.47 -1.41 16.17
N LEU A 66 -5.85 -0.50 15.42
CA LEU A 66 -6.35 -0.08 14.10
C LEU A 66 -6.43 -1.24 13.09
N GLU A 67 -5.47 -2.16 13.12
CA GLU A 67 -5.48 -3.36 12.27
C GLU A 67 -6.64 -4.29 12.62
N LYS A 68 -6.94 -4.47 13.91
CA LYS A 68 -8.09 -5.28 14.34
C LYS A 68 -9.41 -4.69 13.85
N ASP A 69 -9.61 -3.39 14.04
CA ASP A 69 -10.82 -2.70 13.61
C ASP A 69 -10.96 -2.77 12.08
N LEU A 70 -9.89 -2.43 11.36
CA LEU A 70 -9.87 -2.48 9.90
C LEU A 70 -10.13 -3.89 9.38
N LYS A 71 -9.61 -4.93 10.03
CA LYS A 71 -9.84 -6.31 9.62
C LYS A 71 -11.31 -6.72 9.72
N ILE A 72 -12.02 -6.28 10.77
CA ILE A 72 -13.46 -6.55 10.92
C ILE A 72 -14.22 -5.94 9.75
N ASP A 73 -13.93 -4.68 9.41
CA ASP A 73 -14.57 -3.97 8.31
C ASP A 73 -14.18 -4.58 6.95
N LEU A 74 -12.93 -4.95 6.74
CA LEU A 74 -12.46 -5.61 5.52
C LEU A 74 -13.13 -6.98 5.33
N GLU A 75 -13.27 -7.79 6.36
CA GLU A 75 -13.97 -9.08 6.29
C GLU A 75 -15.45 -8.91 5.97
N PHE A 76 -16.07 -7.82 6.45
CA PHE A 76 -17.44 -7.45 6.08
C PHE A 76 -17.51 -7.03 4.60
N PHE A 77 -16.65 -6.12 4.16
CA PHE A 77 -16.63 -5.64 2.77
C PHE A 77 -16.27 -6.74 1.78
N GLN A 78 -15.32 -7.62 2.09
CA GLN A 78 -14.91 -8.71 1.22
C GLN A 78 -16.08 -9.64 0.92
N ARG A 79 -16.82 -10.07 1.95
CA ARG A 79 -18.03 -10.90 1.77
C ARG A 79 -19.08 -10.22 0.89
N LEU A 80 -19.23 -8.91 1.07
CA LEU A 80 -20.21 -8.13 0.34
C LEU A 80 -19.80 -7.88 -1.14
N LEU A 81 -18.51 -7.67 -1.38
CA LEU A 81 -17.92 -7.54 -2.72
C LEU A 81 -17.91 -8.87 -3.47
N GLU A 82 -17.59 -9.99 -2.82
CA GLU A 82 -17.67 -11.33 -3.42
C GLU A 82 -19.08 -11.65 -3.90
N THR A 83 -20.10 -11.28 -3.12
CA THR A 83 -21.50 -11.48 -3.49
C THR A 83 -21.92 -10.67 -4.73
N ARG A 84 -21.24 -9.54 -5.02
CA ARG A 84 -21.57 -8.61 -6.10
C ARG A 84 -20.49 -8.48 -7.18
N LYS A 85 -19.52 -9.41 -7.20
CA LYS A 85 -18.32 -9.34 -8.04
C LYS A 85 -18.64 -9.14 -9.53
N GLU A 86 -19.59 -9.90 -10.06
CA GLU A 86 -19.95 -9.86 -11.48
C GLU A 86 -20.63 -8.53 -11.89
N GLU A 87 -21.45 -7.95 -11.01
CA GLU A 87 -22.08 -6.65 -11.23
C GLU A 87 -21.05 -5.51 -11.24
N ILE A 88 -20.09 -5.57 -10.31
CA ILE A 88 -18.99 -4.60 -10.21
C ILE A 88 -18.10 -4.69 -11.45
N LYS A 89 -17.73 -5.90 -11.87
CA LYS A 89 -16.90 -6.13 -13.05
C LYS A 89 -17.55 -5.58 -14.31
N LYS A 90 -18.83 -5.90 -14.53
CA LYS A 90 -19.59 -5.38 -15.66
C LYS A 90 -19.63 -3.84 -15.67
N THR A 91 -19.82 -3.22 -14.51
CA THR A 91 -19.80 -1.75 -14.37
C THR A 91 -18.43 -1.16 -14.74
N ALA A 92 -17.33 -1.78 -14.31
CA ALA A 92 -15.98 -1.33 -14.63
C ALA A 92 -15.68 -1.45 -16.14
N GLU A 93 -16.10 -2.56 -16.77
CA GLU A 93 -16.00 -2.77 -18.22
C GLU A 93 -16.81 -1.72 -19.00
N GLU A 94 -18.04 -1.42 -18.57
CA GLU A 94 -18.88 -0.36 -19.16
C GLU A 94 -18.28 1.05 -19.01
N MET A 95 -17.45 1.26 -17.98
CA MET A 95 -16.69 2.49 -17.76
C MET A 95 -15.38 2.55 -18.57
N GLY A 96 -15.02 1.48 -19.28
CA GLY A 96 -13.81 1.40 -20.10
C GLY A 96 -12.51 1.27 -19.30
N ILE A 97 -12.59 0.82 -18.04
CA ILE A 97 -11.42 0.53 -17.21
C ILE A 97 -10.89 -0.84 -17.62
N THR A 98 -9.61 -0.91 -18.01
CA THR A 98 -8.97 -2.16 -18.44
C THR A 98 -7.66 -2.39 -17.69
N ASP A 99 -7.25 -3.66 -17.59
CA ASP A 99 -5.99 -4.04 -16.93
C ASP A 99 -4.75 -3.46 -17.66
N GLU A 100 -4.92 -2.98 -18.89
CA GLU A 100 -3.88 -2.33 -19.71
C GLU A 100 -3.72 -0.82 -19.44
N ASP A 101 -4.55 -0.24 -18.57
CA ASP A 101 -4.46 1.18 -18.23
C ASP A 101 -3.09 1.50 -17.61
N ARG A 102 -2.34 2.40 -18.24
CA ARG A 102 -0.97 2.78 -17.81
C ARG A 102 -0.90 3.21 -16.34
N ALA A 103 -1.98 3.78 -15.81
CA ALA A 103 -2.08 4.16 -14.40
C ALA A 103 -2.13 2.92 -13.47
N VAL A 104 -2.83 1.87 -13.88
CA VAL A 104 -2.90 0.58 -13.16
C VAL A 104 -1.54 -0.10 -13.17
N VAL A 105 -0.90 -0.18 -14.34
CA VAL A 105 0.45 -0.75 -14.49
C VAL A 105 1.48 0.00 -13.65
N PHE A 106 1.43 1.34 -13.64
CA PHE A 106 2.32 2.16 -12.81
C PHE A 106 2.09 1.92 -11.32
N LEU A 107 0.83 1.89 -10.88
CA LEU A 107 0.47 1.64 -9.48
C LEU A 107 1.00 0.29 -9.01
N ILE A 108 0.76 -0.79 -9.77
CA ILE A 108 1.22 -2.15 -9.42
C ILE A 108 2.75 -2.20 -9.27
N ASN A 109 3.47 -1.52 -10.16
CA ASN A 109 4.93 -1.54 -10.18
C ASN A 109 5.60 -0.56 -9.20
N LEU A 110 4.85 0.35 -8.60
CA LEU A 110 5.39 1.42 -7.74
C LEU A 110 6.29 0.91 -6.58
N PRO A 111 5.95 -0.17 -5.84
CA PRO A 111 6.82 -0.71 -4.79
C PRO A 111 8.19 -1.14 -5.31
N ILE A 112 8.23 -1.78 -6.47
CA ILE A 112 9.47 -2.28 -7.10
C ILE A 112 10.30 -1.10 -7.62
N LEU A 113 9.64 -0.14 -8.28
CA LEU A 113 10.30 1.07 -8.78
C LEU A 113 10.97 1.85 -7.66
N LEU A 114 10.30 2.06 -6.53
CA LEU A 114 10.88 2.77 -5.38
C LEU A 114 12.06 2.03 -4.78
N LYS A 115 11.99 0.69 -4.66
CA LYS A 115 13.13 -0.11 -4.20
C LYS A 115 14.34 0.05 -5.12
N ARG A 116 14.15 -0.10 -6.43
CA ARG A 116 15.25 -0.02 -7.41
C ARG A 116 15.85 1.38 -7.48
N VAL A 117 15.02 2.41 -7.64
CA VAL A 117 15.48 3.81 -7.68
C VAL A 117 16.14 4.19 -6.36
N GLY A 118 15.58 3.78 -5.22
CA GLY A 118 16.17 3.99 -3.91
C GLY A 118 17.56 3.35 -3.79
N CYS A 119 17.71 2.09 -4.18
CA CYS A 119 19.00 1.39 -4.16
C CYS A 119 20.03 2.05 -5.08
N LYS A 120 19.63 2.42 -6.30
CA LYS A 120 20.49 3.08 -7.29
C LYS A 120 20.97 4.46 -6.84
N THR A 121 20.11 5.20 -6.14
CA THR A 121 20.41 6.56 -5.66
C THR A 121 21.00 6.61 -4.25
N GLY A 122 21.12 5.46 -3.57
CA GLY A 122 21.50 5.39 -2.16
C GLY A 122 20.45 5.98 -1.21
N ASN A 123 19.22 6.23 -1.68
CA ASN A 123 18.12 6.73 -0.86
C ASN A 123 17.41 5.58 -0.14
N LEU A 124 17.94 5.20 1.02
CA LEU A 124 17.40 4.11 1.82
C LEU A 124 15.93 4.36 2.24
N GLY A 125 15.55 5.62 2.49
CA GLY A 125 14.17 5.96 2.83
C GLY A 125 13.18 5.61 1.71
N MET A 126 13.60 5.74 0.45
CA MET A 126 12.82 5.34 -0.72
C MET A 126 12.74 3.81 -0.83
N VAL A 127 13.81 3.09 -0.52
CA VAL A 127 13.80 1.61 -0.48
C VAL A 127 12.78 1.12 0.54
N VAL A 128 12.85 1.66 1.76
CA VAL A 128 11.98 1.27 2.86
C VAL A 128 10.52 1.66 2.59
N LEU A 129 10.28 2.80 1.94
CA LEU A 129 8.93 3.18 1.47
C LEU A 129 8.39 2.20 0.43
N GLY A 130 9.24 1.72 -0.49
CA GLY A 130 8.86 0.67 -1.42
C GLY A 130 8.51 -0.66 -0.72
N ILE A 131 9.16 -0.99 0.39
CA ILE A 131 8.78 -2.14 1.22
C ILE A 131 7.41 -1.90 1.88
N ALA A 132 7.19 -0.72 2.46
CA ALA A 132 5.92 -0.34 3.07
C ALA A 132 4.74 -0.48 2.09
N LEU A 133 4.88 0.06 0.87
CA LEU A 133 3.86 -0.08 -0.17
C LEU A 133 3.65 -1.55 -0.58
N GLY A 134 4.71 -2.35 -0.66
CA GLY A 134 4.59 -3.78 -0.92
C GLY A 134 3.80 -4.54 0.16
N HIS A 135 3.94 -4.15 1.44
CA HIS A 135 3.08 -4.67 2.50
C HIS A 135 1.64 -4.19 2.38
N ALA A 136 1.43 -2.92 2.04
CA ALA A 136 0.11 -2.33 1.85
C ALA A 136 -0.68 -3.06 0.75
N TYR A 137 -0.05 -3.28 -0.41
CA TYR A 137 -0.69 -3.97 -1.54
C TYR A 137 -0.97 -5.43 -1.23
N GLY A 138 -0.13 -6.06 -0.41
CA GLY A 138 -0.37 -7.42 0.09
C GLY A 138 -1.37 -7.51 1.25
N GLY A 139 -2.06 -6.42 1.61
CA GLY A 139 -3.06 -6.40 2.69
C GLY A 139 -2.49 -6.53 4.11
N ARG A 140 -1.18 -6.37 4.30
CA ARG A 140 -0.50 -6.48 5.60
C ARG A 140 -0.42 -5.12 6.28
N VAL A 141 -1.51 -4.72 6.94
CA VAL A 141 -1.69 -3.38 7.51
C VAL A 141 -0.61 -3.04 8.54
N LYS A 142 -0.42 -3.88 9.56
CA LYS A 142 0.60 -3.63 10.59
C LYS A 142 2.00 -3.55 9.99
N SER A 143 2.34 -4.49 9.10
CA SER A 143 3.65 -4.50 8.47
C SER A 143 3.90 -3.27 7.61
N SER A 144 2.86 -2.81 6.89
CA SER A 144 2.90 -1.59 6.08
C SER A 144 3.20 -0.36 6.93
N LEU A 145 2.46 -0.18 8.02
CA LEU A 145 2.60 1.00 8.89
C LEU A 145 3.94 1.02 9.62
N CYS A 146 4.39 -0.13 10.13
CA CYS A 146 5.71 -0.22 10.74
C CYS A 146 6.83 0.07 9.73
N ALA A 147 6.72 -0.43 8.51
CA ALA A 147 7.68 -0.10 7.46
C ALA A 147 7.60 1.38 7.06
N LEU A 148 6.42 1.99 7.06
CA LEU A 148 6.24 3.42 6.81
C LEU A 148 6.89 4.29 7.90
N PHE A 149 6.75 3.91 9.17
CA PHE A 149 7.40 4.59 10.30
C PHE A 149 8.92 4.46 10.22
N ALA A 150 9.43 3.27 9.88
CA ALA A 150 10.85 3.10 9.62
C ALA A 150 11.32 3.97 8.43
N ALA A 151 10.56 4.02 7.33
CA ALA A 151 10.89 4.87 6.18
C ALA A 151 10.98 6.35 6.57
N ALA A 152 10.03 6.84 7.37
CA ALA A 152 10.03 8.19 7.89
C ALA A 152 11.24 8.46 8.80
N ALA A 153 11.58 7.53 9.69
CA ALA A 153 12.77 7.63 10.53
C ALA A 153 14.06 7.70 9.69
N VAL A 154 14.18 6.89 8.64
CA VAL A 154 15.30 6.97 7.70
C VAL A 154 15.36 8.33 7.01
N GLN A 155 14.24 8.86 6.52
CA GLN A 155 14.18 10.18 5.87
C GLN A 155 14.59 11.33 6.80
N LYS A 156 14.40 11.15 8.11
CA LYS A 156 14.81 12.12 9.15
C LYS A 156 16.24 11.89 9.67
N ASN A 157 17.02 11.00 9.03
CA ASN A 157 18.36 10.59 9.47
C ASN A 157 18.40 9.99 10.89
N LYS A 158 17.33 9.30 11.29
CA LYS A 158 17.15 8.62 12.58
C LYS A 158 17.23 7.10 12.39
N TRP A 159 18.38 6.62 11.92
CA TRP A 159 18.56 5.21 11.53
C TRP A 159 18.36 4.23 12.70
N GLU A 160 18.79 4.62 13.89
CA GLU A 160 18.63 3.86 15.13
C GLU A 160 17.15 3.54 15.42
N TYR A 161 16.28 4.53 15.23
CA TYR A 161 14.83 4.36 15.38
C TYR A 161 14.25 3.49 14.27
N ALA A 162 14.69 3.68 13.02
CA ALA A 162 14.25 2.86 11.90
C ALA A 162 14.56 1.37 12.12
N ALA A 163 15.79 1.06 12.53
CA ALA A 163 16.23 -0.30 12.82
C ALA A 163 15.48 -0.90 14.03
N GLU A 164 15.21 -0.10 15.06
CA GLU A 164 14.45 -0.55 16.22
C GLU A 164 12.98 -0.82 15.88
N ILE A 165 12.31 0.06 15.13
CA ILE A 165 10.95 -0.14 14.61
C ILE A 165 10.88 -1.45 13.83
N TRP A 166 11.83 -1.65 12.91
CA TRP A 166 11.89 -2.83 12.06
C TRP A 166 12.03 -4.11 12.88
N ARG A 167 12.99 -4.14 13.79
CA ARG A 167 13.25 -5.31 14.64
C ARG A 167 12.06 -5.64 15.54
N ARG A 168 11.46 -4.64 16.19
CA ARG A 168 10.37 -4.88 17.14
C ARG A 168 9.06 -5.22 16.44
N CYS A 169 8.75 -4.57 15.32
CA CYS A 169 7.46 -4.75 14.67
C CYS A 169 7.45 -5.83 13.58
N LEU A 170 8.56 -5.96 12.83
CA LEU A 170 8.68 -6.90 11.70
C LEU A 170 9.54 -8.12 12.02
N GLY A 171 10.24 -8.13 13.17
CA GLY A 171 11.04 -9.27 13.61
C GLY A 171 12.29 -9.52 12.77
N ALA A 172 12.73 -8.53 11.98
CA ALA A 172 13.83 -8.63 11.04
C ALA A 172 14.89 -7.55 11.27
N ASP A 173 16.08 -7.75 10.72
CA ASP A 173 17.14 -6.73 10.69
C ASP A 173 17.02 -5.87 9.42
N LEU A 174 16.78 -4.57 9.61
CA LEU A 174 16.54 -3.61 8.52
C LEU A 174 17.73 -3.52 7.57
N GLU A 175 18.96 -3.51 8.11
CA GLU A 175 20.18 -3.38 7.31
C GLU A 175 20.37 -4.57 6.38
N THR A 176 20.16 -5.78 6.91
CA THR A 176 20.22 -7.04 6.16
C THR A 176 19.16 -7.07 5.06
N GLU A 177 17.93 -6.67 5.38
CA GLU A 177 16.83 -6.67 4.41
C GLU A 177 17.07 -5.68 3.27
N VAL A 178 17.50 -4.46 3.58
CA VAL A 178 17.84 -3.46 2.56
C VAL A 178 19.03 -3.90 1.71
N ARG A 179 20.07 -4.49 2.31
CA ARG A 179 21.20 -5.06 1.56
C ARG A 179 20.76 -6.17 0.61
N LEU A 180 19.88 -7.05 1.04
CA LEU A 180 19.34 -8.12 0.21
C LEU A 180 18.57 -7.53 -0.99
N ILE A 181 17.66 -6.59 -0.73
CA ILE A 181 16.86 -5.94 -1.78
C ILE A 181 17.74 -5.19 -2.78
N CYS A 182 18.73 -4.44 -2.31
CA CYS A 182 19.64 -3.72 -3.20
C CYS A 182 20.59 -4.65 -3.95
N GLY A 183 21.02 -5.75 -3.32
CA GLY A 183 21.79 -6.80 -3.99
C GLY A 183 20.99 -7.45 -5.12
N LEU A 184 19.74 -7.82 -4.86
CA LEU A 184 18.84 -8.36 -5.88
C LEU A 184 18.56 -7.35 -6.99
N SER A 185 18.33 -6.07 -6.64
CA SER A 185 18.13 -5.00 -7.63
C SER A 185 19.33 -4.86 -8.56
N LYS A 186 20.54 -4.93 -8.00
CA LYS A 186 21.78 -4.90 -8.78
C LYS A 186 21.92 -6.12 -9.69
N ILE A 187 21.57 -7.32 -9.23
CA ILE A 187 21.56 -8.54 -10.07
C ILE A 187 20.59 -8.35 -11.24
N VAL A 188 19.39 -7.84 -10.99
CA VAL A 188 18.40 -7.60 -12.06
C VAL A 188 18.96 -6.63 -13.10
N GLU A 189 19.63 -5.56 -12.68
CA GLU A 189 20.26 -4.58 -13.57
C GLU A 189 21.47 -5.17 -14.34
N ASP A 190 22.39 -5.83 -13.64
CA ASP A 190 23.63 -6.36 -14.20
C ASP A 190 23.38 -7.46 -15.25
N PHE A 191 22.29 -8.22 -15.09
CA PHE A 191 21.92 -9.31 -16.00
C PHE A 191 20.75 -8.95 -16.94
N ASN A 192 20.32 -7.69 -16.97
CA ASN A 192 19.20 -7.20 -17.76
C ASN A 192 17.93 -8.07 -17.61
N LEU A 193 17.64 -8.48 -16.38
CA LEU A 193 16.51 -9.35 -16.05
C LEU A 193 15.18 -8.57 -15.96
N ASP A 194 15.14 -7.35 -16.49
CA ASP A 194 13.92 -6.54 -16.55
C ASP A 194 12.83 -7.21 -17.39
N GLU A 195 13.21 -8.11 -18.30
CA GLU A 195 12.31 -8.98 -19.07
C GLU A 195 11.74 -10.15 -18.24
N LEU A 196 12.22 -10.39 -17.01
CA LEU A 196 11.65 -11.36 -16.06
C LEU A 196 10.53 -10.77 -15.20
N GLY A 197 9.95 -9.63 -15.57
CA GLY A 197 8.68 -9.16 -14.99
C GLY A 197 7.60 -10.24 -14.99
N ASP A 198 7.57 -11.07 -16.03
CA ASP A 198 6.69 -12.25 -16.16
C ASP A 198 6.95 -13.32 -15.09
N LEU A 199 8.15 -13.38 -14.51
CA LEU A 199 8.46 -14.31 -13.43
C LEU A 199 7.78 -13.90 -12.11
N SER A 200 7.43 -12.61 -11.94
CA SER A 200 6.65 -12.13 -10.79
C SER A 200 5.23 -12.70 -10.82
N ASP A 201 4.62 -12.77 -12.00
CA ASP A 201 3.30 -13.38 -12.20
C ASP A 201 3.38 -14.91 -12.03
N VAL A 202 4.43 -15.55 -12.54
CA VAL A 202 4.70 -16.98 -12.31
C VAL A 202 4.97 -17.30 -10.84
N LEU A 203 5.63 -16.42 -10.08
CA LEU A 203 5.86 -16.59 -8.65
C LEU A 203 4.59 -16.35 -7.81
N GLU A 204 3.69 -15.47 -8.25
CA GLU A 204 2.32 -15.31 -7.71
C GLU A 204 1.46 -16.55 -8.00
N GLU A 205 1.52 -17.11 -9.21
CA GLU A 205 0.84 -18.36 -9.57
C GLU A 205 1.37 -19.55 -8.75
N LEU A 206 2.68 -19.69 -8.60
CA LEU A 206 3.29 -20.76 -7.79
C LEU A 206 3.02 -20.63 -6.28
N ARG A 207 2.69 -19.42 -5.80
CA ARG A 207 2.30 -19.18 -4.40
C ARG A 207 0.82 -19.52 -4.14
N ARG A 208 -0.01 -19.53 -5.19
CA ARG A 208 -1.46 -19.85 -5.12
C ARG A 208 -1.77 -21.32 -5.43
N ALA A 209 -0.80 -22.07 -5.96
CA ALA A 209 -0.85 -23.53 -6.13
C ALA A 209 -0.46 -24.28 -4.85
#